data_AF-A0A2D5KBK8-F1
#
_entry.id   AF-A0A2D5KBK8-F1
#
_cell.length_a   1.000
_cell.length_b   1.000
_cell.length_c   1.000
_cell.angle_alpha   90.00
_cell.angle_beta   90.00
_cell.angle_gamma   90.00
#
_symmetry.space_group_name_H-M   'P 1'
#
loop_
_entity.id
_entity.type
_entity.pdbx_description
1 polymer ?
#
loop_
_entity_poly.entity_id
_entity_poly.type
_entity_poly.pdbx_seq_one_letter_code
_entity_poly.pdbx_strand_id
1 'polypeptide(L)'
;MGVENIIFILLLIGAIVWFSKNIRTISRNINLGKDLDRSDNKGERWSTMARIALGQSKMVKKPISGILHILVYAGFVIINIEVLEIIIDGVFGTHRILAQPLGGLYDFLIGAFEVLALLVLVACIIFLIRRNILHVKRFGFREMVGWPKTDANIILIVEVLLMLAFLSMNGADYVLQQKGAEHYVEAGAYPISSFLEPWFSGFSEATLIGIERSMWWLHIVGILLFLNYLPYSKHFHIILAFPNVFYSNLRPKGEFTNMESVTKEVKMMFDPNADPYAAPAEPEGDAVPERFGAKDVTDLSWKSLMDAYACTECGRCTDQCPAAQTGKLLSPRKIMMDTRDRLEEVGKNIDKHGKDHNDGKSLLGDYIKEEELWACTTCNACVEACPVSIDPLSIIMEMRRSLVMEESKVPSELASMLTNVENNGAPWQFAQNDRANWAK
;
A
#
# COMPACT_ATOMS: atom_id res chain seq x y z
N MET A 1 -35.25 -18.05 -9.87
CA MET A 1 -34.45 -16.89 -9.41
C MET A 1 -35.38 -16.02 -8.59
N GLY A 2 -35.15 -15.95 -7.27
CA GLY A 2 -35.97 -15.13 -6.38
C GLY A 2 -35.62 -13.65 -6.49
N VAL A 3 -36.44 -12.79 -5.88
CA VAL A 3 -36.19 -11.33 -5.79
C VAL A 3 -34.85 -11.06 -5.10
N GLU A 4 -34.51 -11.82 -4.07
CA GLU A 4 -33.24 -11.73 -3.35
C GLU A 4 -32.02 -11.94 -4.26
N ASN A 5 -32.07 -12.93 -5.15
CA ASN A 5 -30.99 -13.20 -6.10
C ASN A 5 -30.80 -12.05 -7.10
N ILE A 6 -31.90 -11.45 -7.56
CA ILE A 6 -31.85 -10.31 -8.47
C ILE A 6 -31.20 -9.12 -7.76
N ILE A 7 -31.60 -8.83 -6.51
CA ILE A 7 -31.00 -7.78 -5.69
C ILE A 7 -29.51 -8.06 -5.50
N PHE A 8 -29.13 -9.29 -5.15
CA PHE A 8 -27.75 -9.71 -4.97
C PHE A 8 -26.90 -9.46 -6.22
N ILE A 9 -27.38 -9.90 -7.38
CA ILE A 9 -26.67 -9.74 -8.67
C ILE A 9 -26.49 -8.25 -9.00
N LEU A 10 -27.52 -7.42 -8.80
CA LEU A 10 -27.43 -5.98 -9.04
C LEU A 10 -26.39 -5.31 -8.12
N LEU A 11 -26.36 -5.68 -6.84
CA LEU A 11 -25.36 -5.18 -5.89
C LEU A 11 -23.95 -5.64 -6.27
N LEU A 12 -23.78 -6.90 -6.64
CA LEU A 12 -22.48 -7.46 -7.06
C LEU A 12 -21.95 -6.76 -8.31
N ILE A 13 -22.79 -6.61 -9.35
CA ILE A 13 -22.41 -5.90 -10.58
C ILE A 13 -22.08 -4.43 -10.28
N GLY A 14 -22.93 -3.75 -9.50
CA GLY A 14 -22.70 -2.37 -9.09
C GLY A 14 -21.37 -2.18 -8.36
N ALA A 15 -21.06 -3.07 -7.42
CA ALA A 15 -19.81 -3.09 -6.67
C ALA A 15 -18.59 -3.30 -7.59
N ILE A 16 -18.64 -4.26 -8.51
CA ILE A 16 -17.54 -4.55 -9.44
C ILE A 16 -17.30 -3.38 -10.41
N VAL A 17 -18.37 -2.78 -10.93
CA VAL A 17 -18.28 -1.63 -11.86
C VAL A 17 -17.67 -0.42 -11.16
N TRP A 18 -18.12 -0.10 -9.94
CA TRP A 18 -17.56 1.01 -9.16
C TRP A 18 -16.09 0.79 -8.82
N PHE A 19 -15.75 -0.41 -8.33
CA PHE A 19 -14.38 -0.78 -8.02
C PHE A 19 -13.47 -0.66 -9.25
N SER A 20 -13.91 -1.19 -10.40
CA SER A 20 -13.17 -1.15 -11.66
C SER A 20 -12.90 0.28 -12.15
N LYS A 21 -13.85 1.20 -11.96
CA LYS A 21 -13.65 2.63 -12.29
C LYS A 21 -12.54 3.24 -11.43
N ASN A 22 -12.55 2.99 -10.12
CA ASN A 22 -11.52 3.53 -9.22
C ASN A 22 -10.13 2.96 -9.50
N ILE A 23 -10.02 1.67 -9.80
CA ILE A 23 -8.74 1.07 -10.21
C ILE A 23 -8.20 1.72 -11.48
N ARG A 24 -9.06 2.02 -12.47
CA ARG A 24 -8.64 2.75 -13.68
C ARG A 24 -8.13 4.15 -13.35
N THR A 25 -8.81 4.86 -12.46
CA THR A 25 -8.35 6.20 -12.02
C THR A 25 -7.00 6.14 -11.32
N ILE A 26 -6.81 5.20 -10.39
CA ILE A 26 -5.52 5.01 -9.71
C ILE A 26 -4.43 4.61 -10.71
N SER A 27 -4.71 3.67 -11.62
CA SER A 27 -3.75 3.25 -12.63
C SER A 27 -3.37 4.40 -13.57
N ARG A 28 -4.33 5.24 -13.98
CA ARG A 28 -4.04 6.45 -14.74
C ARG A 28 -3.12 7.38 -13.95
N ASN A 29 -3.46 7.64 -12.67
CA ASN A 29 -2.68 8.54 -11.84
C ASN A 29 -1.24 8.02 -11.65
N ILE A 30 -1.04 6.72 -11.42
CA ILE A 30 0.29 6.10 -11.37
C ILE A 30 1.06 6.33 -12.68
N ASN A 31 0.37 6.22 -13.82
CA ASN A 31 0.95 6.42 -15.15
C ASN A 31 1.10 7.90 -15.56
N LEU A 32 0.83 8.86 -14.66
CA LEU A 32 1.20 10.27 -14.88
C LEU A 32 2.70 10.51 -14.66
N GLY A 33 3.38 9.59 -13.96
CA GLY A 33 4.81 9.68 -13.71
C GLY A 33 5.63 9.31 -14.95
N LYS A 34 6.88 9.74 -14.95
CA LYS A 34 7.86 9.44 -16.00
C LYS A 34 8.09 7.94 -16.16
N ASP A 35 8.43 7.55 -17.38
CA ASP A 35 8.79 6.18 -17.71
C ASP A 35 10.03 5.73 -16.92
N LEU A 36 9.97 4.50 -16.43
CA LEU A 36 11.08 3.85 -15.75
C LEU A 36 11.06 2.37 -16.11
N ASP A 37 12.13 1.89 -16.73
CA ASP A 37 12.24 0.47 -17.06
C ASP A 37 12.51 -0.37 -15.81
N ARG A 38 11.64 -1.35 -15.57
CA ARG A 38 11.73 -2.37 -14.53
C ARG A 38 11.42 -3.76 -15.09
N SER A 39 11.64 -3.96 -16.39
CA SER A 39 11.36 -5.23 -17.10
C SER A 39 12.51 -6.25 -17.00
N ASP A 40 13.65 -5.84 -16.45
CA ASP A 40 14.85 -6.62 -16.20
C ASP A 40 14.64 -7.73 -15.14
N ASN A 41 15.52 -8.74 -15.14
CA ASN A 41 15.67 -9.74 -14.07
C ASN A 41 14.36 -10.39 -13.59
N LYS A 42 13.45 -10.73 -14.53
CA LYS A 42 12.09 -11.24 -14.23
C LYS A 42 12.06 -12.38 -13.20
N GLY A 43 13.01 -13.32 -13.27
CA GLY A 43 13.10 -14.44 -12.31
C GLY A 43 13.36 -13.99 -10.88
N GLU A 44 14.28 -13.03 -10.68
CA GLU A 44 14.58 -12.46 -9.36
C GLU A 44 13.40 -11.63 -8.84
N ARG A 45 12.70 -10.90 -9.71
CA ARG A 45 11.49 -10.13 -9.34
C ARG A 45 10.37 -11.03 -8.85
N TRP A 46 10.07 -12.11 -9.57
CA TRP A 46 9.08 -13.12 -9.13
C TRP A 46 9.49 -13.77 -7.81
N SER A 47 10.76 -14.17 -7.68
CA SER A 47 11.28 -14.75 -6.43
C SER A 47 11.15 -13.77 -5.26
N THR A 48 11.44 -12.48 -5.49
CA THR A 48 11.32 -11.43 -4.48
C THR A 48 9.87 -11.17 -4.08
N MET A 49 8.96 -11.09 -5.05
CA MET A 49 7.52 -10.98 -4.80
C MET A 49 7.00 -12.17 -3.99
N ALA A 50 7.34 -13.40 -4.37
CA ALA A 50 6.94 -14.60 -3.66
C ALA A 50 7.48 -14.60 -2.22
N ARG A 51 8.77 -14.28 -2.03
CA ARG A 51 9.40 -14.27 -0.70
C ARG A 51 8.82 -13.21 0.24
N ILE A 52 8.51 -12.02 -0.28
CA ILE A 52 8.10 -10.88 0.54
C ILE A 52 6.57 -10.81 0.68
N ALA A 53 5.83 -10.83 -0.45
CA ALA A 53 4.38 -10.67 -0.44
C ALA A 53 3.65 -11.96 0.00
N LEU A 54 3.99 -13.11 -0.59
CA LEU A 54 3.37 -14.39 -0.21
C LEU A 54 4.00 -14.95 1.08
N GLY A 55 5.33 -14.93 1.18
CA GLY A 55 6.09 -15.50 2.29
C GLY A 55 6.17 -14.61 3.54
N GLN A 56 5.67 -13.36 3.49
CA GLN A 56 5.62 -12.42 4.63
C GLN A 56 6.98 -12.20 5.34
N SER A 57 8.11 -12.45 4.66
CA SER A 57 9.46 -12.49 5.26
C SER A 57 9.90 -11.18 5.94
N LYS A 58 9.43 -10.03 5.43
CA LYS A 58 9.69 -8.73 6.08
C LYS A 58 8.75 -8.44 7.25
N MET A 59 7.55 -9.01 7.28
CA MET A 59 6.58 -8.74 8.34
C MET A 59 7.00 -9.32 9.68
N VAL A 60 7.58 -10.53 9.67
CA VAL A 60 8.05 -11.26 10.88
C VAL A 60 9.23 -10.63 11.60
N LYS A 61 9.92 -9.64 11.01
CA LYS A 61 10.98 -8.87 11.67
C LYS A 61 10.53 -8.18 12.97
N LYS A 62 9.22 -7.95 13.14
CA LYS A 62 8.62 -7.54 14.43
C LYS A 62 7.67 -8.67 14.88
N PRO A 63 8.09 -9.58 15.77
CA PRO A 63 7.45 -10.89 15.96
C PRO A 63 5.96 -10.79 16.34
N ILE A 64 5.61 -9.93 17.30
CA ILE A 64 4.21 -9.79 17.74
C ILE A 64 3.32 -9.29 16.59
N SER A 65 3.74 -8.23 15.90
CA SER A 65 2.96 -7.70 14.76
C SER A 65 2.96 -8.64 13.57
N GLY A 66 4.03 -9.42 13.39
CA GLY A 66 4.17 -10.39 12.31
C GLY A 66 3.24 -11.58 12.49
N ILE A 67 3.20 -12.17 13.68
CA ILE A 67 2.31 -13.30 14.00
C ILE A 67 0.85 -12.89 13.80
N LEU A 68 0.42 -11.77 14.41
CA LEU A 68 -0.94 -11.28 14.27
C LEU A 68 -1.31 -11.02 12.81
N HIS A 69 -0.39 -10.46 12.02
CA HIS A 69 -0.63 -10.21 10.60
C HIS A 69 -0.67 -11.50 9.77
N ILE A 70 0.14 -12.51 10.11
CA ILE A 70 0.09 -13.81 9.44
C ILE A 70 -1.25 -14.50 9.67
N LEU A 71 -1.81 -14.39 10.89
CA LEU A 71 -3.16 -14.91 11.17
C LEU A 71 -4.21 -14.24 10.31
N VAL A 72 -4.20 -12.89 10.25
CA VAL A 72 -5.12 -12.13 9.40
C VAL A 72 -4.91 -12.46 7.91
N TYR A 73 -3.67 -12.57 7.45
CA TYR A 73 -3.34 -12.91 6.07
C TYR A 73 -3.80 -14.32 5.69
N ALA A 74 -3.55 -15.32 6.54
CA ALA A 74 -3.99 -16.68 6.32
C ALA A 74 -5.51 -16.78 6.32
N GLY A 75 -6.17 -16.13 7.30
CA GLY A 75 -7.62 -16.00 7.34
C GLY A 75 -8.17 -15.39 6.06
N PHE A 76 -7.64 -14.23 5.64
CA PHE A 76 -8.05 -13.58 4.39
C PHE A 76 -7.89 -14.52 3.18
N VAL A 77 -6.71 -15.10 2.94
CA VAL A 77 -6.48 -15.93 1.75
C VAL A 77 -7.37 -17.18 1.73
N ILE A 78 -7.53 -17.83 2.88
CA ILE A 78 -8.23 -19.12 2.98
C ILE A 78 -9.76 -18.92 3.00
N ILE A 79 -10.28 -17.96 3.77
CA ILE A 79 -11.72 -17.66 3.87
C ILE A 79 -12.28 -17.13 2.55
N ASN A 80 -11.46 -16.57 1.65
CA ASN A 80 -11.93 -16.18 0.31
C ASN A 80 -12.52 -17.36 -0.50
N ILE A 81 -12.15 -18.62 -0.20
CA ILE A 81 -12.77 -19.80 -0.80
C ILE A 81 -14.24 -19.91 -0.37
N GLU A 82 -14.55 -19.58 0.88
CA GLU A 82 -15.91 -19.55 1.41
C GLU A 82 -16.69 -18.34 0.91
N VAL A 83 -16.04 -17.18 0.78
CA VAL A 83 -16.67 -16.00 0.14
C VAL A 83 -17.10 -16.34 -1.29
N LEU A 84 -16.33 -17.15 -2.01
CA LEU A 84 -16.74 -17.64 -3.33
C LEU A 84 -18.00 -18.50 -3.25
N GLU A 85 -18.11 -19.42 -2.27
CA GLU A 85 -19.34 -20.18 -2.03
C GLU A 85 -20.53 -19.27 -1.72
N ILE A 86 -20.37 -18.30 -0.80
CA ILE A 86 -21.39 -17.30 -0.45
C ILE A 86 -21.87 -16.54 -1.69
N ILE A 87 -20.96 -16.16 -2.59
CA ILE A 87 -21.33 -15.48 -3.83
C ILE A 87 -22.14 -16.41 -4.75
N ILE A 88 -21.73 -17.66 -4.92
CA ILE A 88 -22.43 -18.65 -5.74
C ILE A 88 -23.84 -18.88 -5.17
N ASP A 89 -23.95 -19.10 -3.86
CA ASP A 89 -25.21 -19.26 -3.15
C ASP A 89 -26.12 -18.03 -3.32
N GLY A 90 -25.57 -16.83 -3.23
CA GLY A 90 -26.30 -15.58 -3.49
C GLY A 90 -26.82 -15.46 -4.93
N VAL A 91 -26.05 -15.90 -5.93
CA VAL A 91 -26.44 -15.84 -7.34
C VAL A 91 -27.54 -16.87 -7.65
N PHE A 92 -27.37 -18.11 -7.19
CA PHE A 92 -28.26 -19.22 -7.55
C PHE A 92 -29.41 -19.46 -6.59
N GLY A 93 -29.34 -18.89 -5.37
CA GLY A 93 -30.34 -19.12 -4.32
C GLY A 93 -30.19 -20.51 -3.70
N THR A 94 -28.96 -20.99 -3.63
CA THR A 94 -28.60 -22.27 -3.02
C THR A 94 -28.07 -22.03 -1.60
N HIS A 95 -27.93 -23.11 -0.84
CA HIS A 95 -27.33 -23.08 0.49
C HIS A 95 -26.25 -24.18 0.55
N ARG A 96 -25.00 -23.77 0.80
CA ARG A 96 -23.84 -24.66 0.90
C ARG A 96 -23.67 -25.58 -0.31
N ILE A 97 -23.71 -24.99 -1.51
CA ILE A 97 -23.65 -25.74 -2.78
C ILE A 97 -22.40 -26.64 -2.91
N LEU A 98 -21.30 -26.31 -2.22
CA LEU A 98 -20.07 -27.10 -2.27
C LEU A 98 -20.07 -28.30 -1.30
N ALA A 99 -21.07 -28.43 -0.43
CA ALA A 99 -21.16 -29.52 0.55
C ALA A 99 -21.20 -30.91 -0.11
N GLN A 100 -22.13 -31.12 -1.06
CA GLN A 100 -22.28 -32.40 -1.74
C GLN A 100 -21.05 -32.81 -2.58
N PRO A 101 -20.45 -31.95 -3.43
CA PRO A 101 -19.29 -32.34 -4.24
C PRO A 101 -18.00 -32.52 -3.43
N LEU A 102 -17.83 -31.86 -2.28
CA LEU A 102 -16.60 -31.94 -1.49
C LEU A 102 -16.67 -32.95 -0.33
N GLY A 103 -17.87 -33.31 0.16
CA GLY A 103 -18.05 -34.29 1.23
C GLY A 103 -17.22 -33.96 2.47
N GLY A 104 -16.46 -34.91 3.02
CA GLY A 104 -15.66 -34.68 4.23
C GLY A 104 -14.55 -33.61 4.10
N LEU A 105 -14.14 -33.24 2.88
CA LEU A 105 -13.26 -32.09 2.68
C LEU A 105 -13.98 -30.78 3.00
N TYR A 106 -15.29 -30.70 2.73
CA TYR A 106 -16.12 -29.56 3.09
C TYR A 106 -16.12 -29.35 4.61
N ASP A 107 -16.32 -30.42 5.38
CA ASP A 107 -16.35 -30.36 6.85
C ASP A 107 -15.03 -29.83 7.41
N PHE A 108 -13.91 -30.31 6.86
CA PHE A 108 -12.59 -29.80 7.21
C PHE A 108 -12.42 -28.33 6.86
N LEU A 109 -12.85 -27.90 5.67
CA LEU A 109 -12.72 -26.51 5.22
C LEU A 109 -13.54 -25.56 6.10
N ILE A 110 -14.82 -25.86 6.36
CA ILE A 110 -15.66 -25.05 7.25
C ILE A 110 -15.07 -25.00 8.67
N GLY A 111 -14.63 -26.14 9.20
CA GLY A 111 -13.95 -26.17 10.50
C GLY A 111 -12.67 -25.32 10.55
N ALA A 112 -11.90 -25.30 9.46
CA ALA A 112 -10.72 -24.45 9.34
C ALA A 112 -11.10 -22.96 9.24
N PHE A 113 -12.13 -22.61 8.48
CA PHE A 113 -12.62 -21.23 8.36
C PHE A 113 -13.13 -20.69 9.70
N GLU A 114 -13.85 -21.50 10.48
CA GLU A 114 -14.32 -21.17 11.83
C GLU A 114 -13.16 -20.79 12.77
N VAL A 115 -12.14 -21.64 12.83
CA VAL A 115 -10.95 -21.40 13.66
C VAL A 115 -10.20 -20.15 13.19
N LEU A 116 -10.01 -20.00 11.87
CA LEU A 116 -9.35 -18.83 11.30
C LEU A 116 -10.13 -17.55 11.57
N ALA A 117 -11.46 -17.55 11.45
CA ALA A 117 -12.32 -16.40 11.72
C ALA A 117 -12.18 -15.93 13.17
N LEU A 118 -12.16 -16.86 14.14
CA LEU A 118 -11.89 -16.52 15.54
C LEU A 118 -10.48 -15.94 15.73
N LEU A 119 -9.46 -16.52 15.09
CA LEU A 119 -8.09 -16.02 15.19
C LEU A 119 -7.94 -14.63 14.57
N VAL A 120 -8.59 -14.35 13.45
CA VAL A 120 -8.67 -13.02 12.82
C VAL A 120 -9.37 -12.04 13.76
N LEU A 121 -10.54 -12.41 14.31
CA LEU A 121 -11.28 -11.59 15.27
C LEU A 121 -10.41 -11.18 16.45
N VAL A 122 -9.74 -12.15 17.08
CA VAL A 122 -8.81 -11.90 18.20
C VAL A 122 -7.64 -11.01 17.76
N ALA A 123 -7.06 -11.26 16.58
CA ALA A 123 -5.95 -10.45 16.07
C ALA A 123 -6.35 -8.99 15.82
N CYS A 124 -7.53 -8.74 15.24
CA CYS A 124 -8.05 -7.40 14.98
C CYS A 124 -8.36 -6.65 16.29
N ILE A 125 -8.92 -7.33 17.30
CA ILE A 125 -9.10 -6.76 18.65
C ILE A 125 -7.76 -6.37 19.26
N ILE A 126 -6.75 -7.26 19.18
CA ILE A 126 -5.41 -6.95 19.67
C ILE A 126 -4.81 -5.76 18.91
N PHE A 127 -5.00 -5.67 17.59
CA PHE A 127 -4.54 -4.52 16.82
C PHE A 127 -5.22 -3.21 17.24
N LEU A 128 -6.54 -3.23 17.50
CA LEU A 128 -7.28 -2.09 18.02
C LEU A 128 -6.74 -1.63 19.37
N ILE A 129 -6.51 -2.56 20.30
CA ILE A 129 -5.93 -2.28 21.62
C ILE A 129 -4.52 -1.71 21.48
N ARG A 130 -3.66 -2.36 20.68
CA ARG A 130 -2.27 -1.91 20.46
C ARG A 130 -2.22 -0.51 19.85
N ARG A 131 -3.19 -0.16 19.00
CA ARG A 131 -3.25 1.13 18.32
C ARG A 131 -3.80 2.24 19.21
N ASN A 132 -4.89 1.98 19.93
CA ASN A 132 -5.64 3.02 20.63
C ASN A 132 -5.33 3.11 22.12
N ILE A 133 -4.81 2.05 22.74
CA ILE A 133 -4.55 1.97 24.19
C ILE A 133 -3.05 1.91 24.50
N LEU A 134 -2.26 1.08 23.80
CA LEU A 134 -0.84 0.89 24.13
C LEU A 134 0.11 1.99 23.61
N HIS A 135 -0.43 3.06 23.02
CA HIS A 135 0.31 4.25 22.58
C HIS A 135 1.68 3.99 21.90
N VAL A 136 1.71 3.14 20.87
CA VAL A 136 2.95 2.85 20.13
C VAL A 136 3.53 4.13 19.50
N LYS A 137 4.78 4.48 19.86
CA LYS A 137 5.46 5.74 19.49
C LYS A 137 5.30 6.15 18.01
N ARG A 138 5.49 5.23 17.06
CA ARG A 138 5.38 5.51 15.61
C ARG A 138 3.99 5.95 15.14
N PHE A 139 2.94 5.74 15.94
CA PHE A 139 1.59 6.22 15.68
C PHE A 139 1.27 7.56 16.34
N GLY A 140 2.17 8.10 17.16
CA GLY A 140 2.06 9.42 17.78
C GLY A 140 2.73 10.55 17.00
N PHE A 141 3.24 10.28 15.79
CA PHE A 141 3.82 11.31 14.92
C PHE A 141 2.74 12.21 14.32
N ARG A 142 3.11 13.46 13.98
CA ARG A 142 2.19 14.51 13.53
C ARG A 142 1.32 14.12 12.33
N GLU A 143 1.86 13.36 11.38
CA GLU A 143 1.15 12.94 10.17
C GLU A 143 0.06 11.89 10.45
N MET A 144 0.02 11.31 11.65
CA MET A 144 -0.98 10.30 12.01
C MET A 144 -2.26 10.89 12.62
N VAL A 145 -2.33 12.22 12.79
CA VAL A 145 -3.51 12.90 13.32
C VAL A 145 -4.59 12.97 12.24
N GLY A 146 -5.86 12.71 12.61
CA GLY A 146 -7.00 12.77 11.69
C GLY A 146 -7.20 11.48 10.90
N TRP A 147 -7.36 11.61 9.57
CA TRP A 147 -7.76 10.53 8.66
C TRP A 147 -6.92 9.25 8.81
N PRO A 148 -5.57 9.29 8.85
CA PRO A 148 -4.74 8.08 9.00
C PRO A 148 -5.02 7.25 10.26
N LYS A 149 -5.47 7.89 11.35
CA LYS A 149 -5.87 7.17 12.56
C LYS A 149 -7.25 6.56 12.38
N THR A 150 -8.20 7.36 11.91
CA THR A 150 -9.61 6.95 11.73
C THR A 150 -9.75 5.84 10.70
N ASP A 151 -9.10 5.95 9.55
CA ASP A 151 -9.11 4.95 8.48
C ASP A 151 -8.71 3.56 8.99
N ALA A 152 -7.60 3.46 9.74
CA ALA A 152 -7.15 2.21 10.32
C ALA A 152 -8.12 1.63 11.36
N ASN A 153 -8.81 2.48 12.13
CA ASN A 153 -9.81 2.03 13.08
C ASN A 153 -11.07 1.54 12.36
N ILE A 154 -11.51 2.23 11.30
CA ILE A 154 -12.65 1.80 10.47
C ILE A 154 -12.37 0.41 9.91
N ILE A 155 -11.20 0.20 9.30
CA ILE A 155 -10.81 -1.10 8.73
C ILE A 155 -10.91 -2.21 9.79
N LEU A 156 -10.27 -2.03 10.96
CA LEU A 156 -10.26 -3.05 11.99
C LEU A 156 -11.66 -3.31 12.60
N ILE A 157 -12.49 -2.27 12.71
CA ILE A 157 -13.87 -2.41 13.19
C ILE A 157 -14.71 -3.16 12.17
N VAL A 158 -14.59 -2.84 10.88
CA VAL A 158 -15.29 -3.55 9.80
C VAL A 158 -14.87 -5.02 9.78
N GLU A 159 -13.57 -5.33 9.87
CA GLU A 159 -13.08 -6.70 9.96
C GLU A 159 -13.67 -7.45 11.16
N VAL A 160 -13.73 -6.83 12.33
CA VAL A 160 -14.37 -7.41 13.53
C VAL A 160 -15.86 -7.68 13.28
N LEU A 161 -16.59 -6.71 12.72
CA LEU A 161 -18.02 -6.85 12.44
C LEU A 161 -18.29 -7.97 11.41
N LEU A 162 -17.44 -8.09 10.37
CA LEU A 162 -17.54 -9.16 9.39
C LEU A 162 -17.29 -10.53 10.03
N MET A 163 -16.26 -10.67 10.87
CA MET A 163 -15.98 -11.95 11.54
C MET A 163 -17.11 -12.33 12.53
N LEU A 164 -17.70 -11.35 13.22
CA LEU A 164 -18.86 -11.59 14.08
C LEU A 164 -20.10 -11.99 13.29
N ALA A 165 -20.37 -11.35 12.16
CA ALA A 165 -21.47 -11.69 11.27
C ALA A 165 -21.31 -13.12 10.75
N PHE A 166 -20.10 -13.46 10.32
CA PHE A 166 -19.74 -14.78 9.82
C PHE A 166 -19.99 -15.89 10.87
N LEU A 167 -19.42 -15.75 12.08
CA LEU A 167 -19.61 -16.72 13.16
C LEU A 167 -21.09 -16.78 13.63
N SER A 168 -21.80 -15.65 13.63
CA SER A 168 -23.22 -15.64 14.01
C SER A 168 -24.11 -16.32 12.97
N MET A 169 -23.81 -16.15 11.69
CA MET A 169 -24.46 -16.84 10.58
C MET A 169 -24.25 -18.36 10.71
N ASN A 170 -23.00 -18.81 10.89
CA ASN A 170 -22.68 -20.23 11.07
C ASN A 170 -23.29 -20.82 12.37
N GLY A 171 -23.36 -20.03 13.44
CA GLY A 171 -23.98 -20.47 14.70
C GLY A 171 -25.49 -20.66 14.56
N ALA A 172 -26.18 -19.77 13.83
CA ALA A 172 -27.59 -19.93 13.54
C ALA A 172 -27.86 -21.12 12.60
N ASP A 173 -27.05 -21.26 11.54
CA ASP A 173 -27.08 -22.37 10.59
C ASP A 173 -26.86 -23.73 11.29
N TYR A 174 -25.88 -23.83 12.18
CA TYR A 174 -25.64 -25.05 12.98
C TYR A 174 -26.86 -25.48 13.80
N VAL A 175 -27.54 -24.54 14.48
CA VAL A 175 -28.75 -24.85 15.26
C VAL A 175 -29.93 -25.22 14.35
N LEU A 176 -30.03 -24.63 13.16
CA LEU A 176 -31.05 -24.99 12.16
C LEU A 176 -30.85 -26.41 11.64
N GLN A 177 -29.60 -26.80 11.36
CA GLN A 177 -29.25 -28.16 10.97
C GLN A 177 -29.62 -29.18 12.06
N GLN A 178 -29.27 -28.91 13.33
CA GLN A 178 -29.64 -29.77 14.46
C GLN A 178 -31.17 -29.93 14.64
N LYS A 179 -31.95 -28.90 14.29
CA LYS A 179 -33.41 -28.93 14.33
C LYS A 179 -34.02 -29.64 13.12
N GLY A 180 -33.22 -30.00 12.12
CA GLY A 180 -33.68 -30.59 10.86
C GLY A 180 -34.54 -29.62 10.03
N ALA A 181 -34.24 -28.32 10.09
CA ALA A 181 -34.96 -27.30 9.33
C ALA A 181 -34.91 -27.59 7.83
N GLU A 182 -36.03 -27.41 7.15
CA GLU A 182 -36.11 -27.61 5.70
C GLU A 182 -35.15 -26.64 4.99
N HIS A 183 -34.49 -27.07 3.91
CA HIS A 183 -33.45 -26.32 3.17
C HIS A 183 -32.03 -26.32 3.78
N TYR A 184 -31.88 -26.61 5.08
CA TYR A 184 -30.56 -26.62 5.74
C TYR A 184 -29.98 -28.05 5.77
N VAL A 185 -28.88 -28.25 5.05
CA VAL A 185 -28.20 -29.55 4.95
C VAL A 185 -27.23 -29.74 6.12
N GLU A 186 -27.20 -30.93 6.72
CA GLU A 186 -26.17 -31.29 7.71
C GLU A 186 -24.80 -31.38 7.00
N ALA A 187 -24.02 -30.31 7.10
CA ALA A 187 -22.72 -30.20 6.44
C ALA A 187 -21.83 -29.19 7.18
N GLY A 188 -20.52 -29.44 7.22
CA GLY A 188 -19.58 -28.58 7.91
C GLY A 188 -19.22 -29.08 9.31
N ALA A 189 -18.03 -28.71 9.77
CA ALA A 189 -17.66 -28.81 11.18
C ALA A 189 -17.70 -27.42 11.82
N TYR A 190 -18.34 -27.30 12.99
CA TYR A 190 -18.57 -26.02 13.68
C TYR A 190 -17.85 -25.94 15.04
N PRO A 191 -16.50 -26.03 15.08
CA PRO A 191 -15.75 -26.07 16.33
C PRO A 191 -15.84 -24.77 17.14
N ILE A 192 -16.24 -23.65 16.52
CA ILE A 192 -16.35 -22.36 17.20
C ILE A 192 -17.82 -21.96 17.36
N SER A 193 -18.58 -22.00 16.29
CA SER A 193 -19.97 -21.54 16.25
C SER A 193 -20.92 -22.43 17.07
N SER A 194 -20.57 -23.70 17.33
CA SER A 194 -21.30 -24.53 18.30
C SER A 194 -21.32 -23.95 19.73
N PHE A 195 -20.31 -23.15 20.12
CA PHE A 195 -20.33 -22.46 21.41
C PHE A 195 -21.36 -21.32 21.48
N LEU A 196 -21.91 -20.90 20.34
CA LEU A 196 -23.00 -19.94 20.25
C LEU A 196 -24.38 -20.59 20.41
N GLU A 197 -24.48 -21.94 20.34
CA GLU A 197 -25.74 -22.69 20.48
C GLU A 197 -26.58 -22.24 21.70
N PRO A 198 -26.02 -22.02 22.91
CA PRO A 198 -26.82 -21.59 24.06
C PRO A 198 -27.56 -20.27 23.85
N TRP A 199 -27.04 -19.40 22.98
CA TRP A 199 -27.62 -18.08 22.66
C TRP A 199 -28.75 -18.18 21.63
N PHE A 200 -28.80 -19.27 20.87
CA PHE A 200 -29.73 -19.50 19.76
C PHE A 200 -30.78 -20.58 20.06
N SER A 201 -30.49 -21.52 20.96
CA SER A 201 -31.32 -22.70 21.27
C SER A 201 -32.79 -22.37 21.59
N GLY A 202 -33.03 -21.26 22.28
CA GLY A 202 -34.37 -20.79 22.68
C GLY A 202 -35.21 -20.14 21.58
N PHE A 203 -34.66 -19.91 20.39
CA PHE A 203 -35.38 -19.27 19.29
C PHE A 203 -36.17 -20.27 18.43
N SER A 204 -37.26 -19.80 17.85
CA SER A 204 -38.02 -20.53 16.83
C SER A 204 -37.21 -20.65 15.54
N GLU A 205 -37.54 -21.65 14.71
CA GLU A 205 -36.91 -21.85 13.40
C GLU A 205 -36.98 -20.59 12.52
N ALA A 206 -38.15 -19.96 12.44
CA ALA A 206 -38.33 -18.71 11.68
C ALA A 206 -37.40 -17.58 12.15
N THR A 207 -37.18 -17.45 13.47
CA THR A 207 -36.26 -16.44 14.01
C THR A 207 -34.81 -16.78 13.68
N LEU A 208 -34.42 -18.06 13.77
CA LEU A 208 -33.07 -18.52 13.43
C LEU A 208 -32.75 -18.28 11.95
N ILE A 209 -33.68 -18.61 11.04
CA ILE A 209 -33.56 -18.30 9.62
C ILE A 209 -33.41 -16.79 9.43
N GLY A 210 -34.22 -15.99 10.13
CA GLY A 210 -34.10 -14.53 10.09
C GLY A 210 -32.73 -14.01 10.52
N ILE A 211 -32.13 -14.59 11.57
CA ILE A 211 -30.79 -14.26 12.04
C ILE A 211 -29.74 -14.66 11.01
N GLU A 212 -29.75 -15.91 10.55
CA GLU A 212 -28.80 -16.44 9.56
C GLU A 212 -28.81 -15.57 8.30
N ARG A 213 -29.99 -15.36 7.69
CA ARG A 213 -30.12 -14.53 6.48
C ARG A 213 -29.70 -13.09 6.70
N SER A 214 -30.02 -12.49 7.86
CA SER A 214 -29.60 -11.12 8.16
C SER A 214 -28.09 -11.00 8.30
N MET A 215 -27.45 -11.96 8.98
CA MET A 215 -26.00 -11.99 9.14
C MET A 215 -25.29 -12.29 7.82
N TRP A 216 -25.83 -13.19 7.00
CA TRP A 216 -25.37 -13.46 5.64
C TRP A 216 -25.39 -12.19 4.78
N TRP A 217 -26.51 -11.46 4.77
CA TRP A 217 -26.64 -10.20 4.03
C TRP A 217 -25.69 -9.11 4.56
N LEU A 218 -25.62 -8.95 5.89
CA LEU A 218 -24.71 -8.00 6.52
C LEU A 218 -23.25 -8.31 6.14
N HIS A 219 -22.87 -9.58 6.16
CA HIS A 219 -21.53 -10.03 5.80
C HIS A 219 -21.21 -9.73 4.33
N ILE A 220 -22.01 -10.22 3.38
CA ILE A 220 -21.68 -10.09 1.96
C ILE A 220 -21.81 -8.66 1.45
N VAL A 221 -22.83 -7.90 1.90
CA VAL A 221 -22.93 -6.46 1.60
C VAL A 221 -21.79 -5.70 2.24
N GLY A 222 -21.42 -6.05 3.48
CA GLY A 222 -20.24 -5.50 4.16
C GLY A 222 -18.95 -5.72 3.36
N ILE A 223 -18.74 -6.93 2.81
CA ILE A 223 -17.60 -7.23 1.92
C ILE A 223 -17.64 -6.37 0.66
N LEU A 224 -18.79 -6.27 -0.02
CA LEU A 224 -18.92 -5.48 -1.25
C LEU A 224 -18.69 -3.98 -1.02
N LEU A 225 -19.14 -3.45 0.12
CA LEU A 225 -18.88 -2.08 0.52
C LEU A 225 -17.39 -1.89 0.86
N PHE A 226 -16.80 -2.82 1.61
CA PHE A 226 -15.39 -2.76 1.98
C PHE A 226 -14.47 -2.86 0.75
N LEU A 227 -14.80 -3.69 -0.24
CA LEU A 227 -14.12 -3.75 -1.54
C LEU A 227 -14.04 -2.37 -2.20
N ASN A 228 -15.12 -1.60 -2.17
CA ASN A 228 -15.19 -0.26 -2.75
C ASN A 228 -14.59 0.83 -1.85
N TYR A 229 -14.37 0.53 -0.57
CA TYR A 229 -13.62 1.36 0.35
C TYR A 229 -12.09 1.21 0.15
N LEU A 230 -11.62 0.03 -0.31
CA LEU A 230 -10.19 -0.25 -0.46
C LEU A 230 -9.42 0.86 -1.17
N PRO A 231 -9.82 1.35 -2.37
CA PRO A 231 -9.04 2.33 -3.15
C PRO A 231 -8.75 3.65 -2.44
N TYR A 232 -9.50 3.98 -1.38
CA TYR A 232 -9.37 5.24 -0.62
C TYR A 232 -8.74 5.04 0.76
N SER A 233 -8.32 3.81 1.08
CA SER A 233 -7.88 3.39 2.41
C SER A 233 -6.46 2.86 2.38
N LYS A 234 -5.80 2.81 3.52
CA LYS A 234 -4.51 2.09 3.64
C LYS A 234 -4.64 0.58 3.44
N HIS A 235 -5.84 0.01 3.48
CA HIS A 235 -6.05 -1.41 3.22
C HIS A 235 -5.88 -1.77 1.74
N PHE A 236 -5.81 -0.77 0.84
CA PHE A 236 -5.49 -0.99 -0.57
C PHE A 236 -4.18 -1.75 -0.83
N HIS A 237 -3.28 -1.74 0.17
CA HIS A 237 -2.03 -2.50 0.13
C HIS A 237 -2.22 -3.99 -0.16
N ILE A 238 -3.37 -4.60 0.17
CA ILE A 238 -3.62 -6.02 -0.15
C ILE A 238 -3.59 -6.28 -1.66
N ILE A 239 -3.81 -5.25 -2.47
CA ILE A 239 -3.77 -5.31 -3.94
C ILE A 239 -2.41 -4.86 -4.43
N LEU A 240 -1.99 -3.65 -4.06
CA LEU A 240 -0.77 -3.04 -4.61
C LEU A 240 0.53 -3.61 -4.07
N ALA A 241 0.55 -4.29 -2.92
CA ALA A 241 1.79 -4.87 -2.39
C ALA A 241 2.44 -5.85 -3.37
N PHE A 242 1.65 -6.64 -4.11
CA PHE A 242 2.15 -7.61 -5.08
C PHE A 242 2.91 -6.95 -6.25
N PRO A 243 2.27 -6.10 -7.10
CA PRO A 243 2.98 -5.42 -8.18
C PRO A 243 4.08 -4.49 -7.63
N ASN A 244 3.88 -3.85 -6.47
CA ASN A 244 4.89 -2.95 -5.92
C ASN A 244 6.19 -3.67 -5.56
N VAL A 245 6.09 -4.82 -4.90
CA VAL A 245 7.26 -5.65 -4.56
C VAL A 245 7.89 -6.23 -5.82
N PHE A 246 7.10 -6.67 -6.80
CA PHE A 246 7.62 -7.20 -8.06
C PHE A 246 8.50 -6.16 -8.79
N TYR A 247 8.04 -4.91 -8.88
CA TYR A 247 8.77 -3.81 -9.51
C TYR A 247 9.74 -3.08 -8.56
N SER A 248 10.03 -3.64 -7.38
CA SER A 248 10.97 -3.02 -6.44
C SER A 248 12.40 -2.92 -6.98
N ASN A 249 13.20 -2.02 -6.40
CA ASN A 249 14.58 -1.81 -6.82
C ASN A 249 15.48 -2.96 -6.35
N LEU A 250 15.99 -3.74 -7.32
CA LEU A 250 16.90 -4.86 -7.11
C LEU A 250 18.37 -4.45 -6.93
N ARG A 251 18.73 -3.22 -7.32
CA ARG A 251 20.09 -2.73 -7.14
C ARG A 251 20.45 -2.64 -5.64
N PRO A 252 21.75 -2.78 -5.29
CA PRO A 252 22.26 -2.55 -3.95
C PRO A 252 21.66 -1.30 -3.30
N LYS A 253 21.25 -1.45 -2.04
CA LYS A 253 20.69 -0.35 -1.26
C LYS A 253 21.73 0.75 -1.11
N GLY A 254 21.35 1.98 -1.45
CA GLY A 254 22.26 3.13 -1.46
C GLY A 254 22.94 3.42 -2.81
N GLU A 255 22.79 2.54 -3.80
CA GLU A 255 23.24 2.85 -5.16
C GLU A 255 22.32 3.88 -5.82
N PHE A 256 22.88 5.05 -6.16
CA PHE A 256 22.16 6.10 -6.87
C PHE A 256 22.26 5.94 -8.39
N THR A 257 21.22 6.37 -9.11
CA THR A 257 21.33 6.60 -10.55
C THR A 257 22.07 7.90 -10.82
N ASN A 258 22.81 7.95 -11.92
CA ASN A 258 23.24 9.20 -12.52
C ASN A 258 22.15 9.67 -13.50
N MET A 259 21.98 10.98 -13.65
CA MET A 259 21.09 11.52 -14.68
C MET A 259 21.70 11.25 -16.05
N GLU A 260 20.96 10.61 -16.95
CA GLU A 260 21.46 10.21 -18.26
C GLU A 260 21.82 11.41 -19.13
N SER A 261 20.98 12.45 -19.09
CA SER A 261 21.22 13.74 -19.77
C SER A 261 22.58 14.33 -19.39
N VAL A 262 22.83 14.51 -18.09
CA VAL A 262 24.10 15.03 -17.57
C VAL A 262 25.26 14.08 -17.87
N THR A 263 25.05 12.77 -17.74
CA THR A 263 26.10 11.77 -18.04
C THR A 263 26.53 11.84 -19.51
N LYS A 264 25.58 12.05 -20.42
CA LYS A 264 25.84 12.17 -21.86
C LYS A 264 26.62 13.45 -22.16
N GLU A 265 26.24 14.57 -21.56
CA GLU A 265 26.95 15.84 -21.68
C GLU A 265 28.39 15.76 -21.14
N VAL A 266 28.57 15.22 -19.94
CA VAL A 266 29.90 15.01 -19.36
C VAL A 266 30.76 14.10 -20.23
N LYS A 267 30.20 12.98 -20.75
CA LYS A 267 30.94 12.10 -21.67
C LYS A 267 31.34 12.80 -22.97
N MET A 268 30.50 13.70 -23.48
CA MET A 268 30.82 14.51 -24.66
C MET A 268 32.00 15.45 -24.36
N MET A 269 32.06 16.07 -23.18
CA MET A 269 33.19 16.91 -22.76
C MET A 269 34.52 16.16 -22.66
N PHE A 270 34.49 14.84 -22.41
CA PHE A 270 35.68 13.98 -22.35
C PHE A 270 36.04 13.32 -23.69
N ASP A 271 35.20 13.43 -24.72
CA ASP A 271 35.49 12.86 -26.03
C ASP A 271 36.40 13.81 -26.83
N PRO A 272 37.68 13.46 -27.08
CA PRO A 272 38.59 14.30 -27.84
C PRO A 272 38.17 14.49 -29.30
N ASN A 273 37.21 13.72 -29.79
CA ASN A 273 36.65 13.83 -31.14
C ASN A 273 35.29 14.53 -31.17
N ALA A 274 34.72 14.91 -30.02
CA ALA A 274 33.48 15.67 -30.00
C ALA A 274 33.72 17.09 -30.51
N ASP A 275 32.89 17.52 -31.47
CA ASP A 275 32.90 18.90 -31.96
C ASP A 275 32.22 19.81 -30.92
N PRO A 276 32.96 20.72 -30.24
CA PRO A 276 32.39 21.62 -29.23
C PRO A 276 31.42 22.65 -29.80
N TYR A 277 31.38 22.80 -31.14
CA TYR A 277 30.55 23.77 -31.85
C TYR A 277 29.40 23.10 -32.62
N ALA A 278 29.22 21.79 -32.49
CA ALA A 278 28.07 21.11 -33.04
C ALA A 278 26.80 21.69 -32.41
N ALA A 279 25.96 22.31 -33.24
CA ALA A 279 24.66 22.79 -32.80
C ALA A 279 23.87 21.61 -32.21
N PRO A 280 23.24 21.76 -31.03
CA PRO A 280 22.31 20.76 -30.53
C PRO A 280 21.31 20.43 -31.64
N ALA A 281 21.03 19.15 -31.86
CA ALA A 281 19.93 18.76 -32.74
C ALA A 281 18.67 19.51 -32.27
N GLU A 282 17.97 20.18 -33.19
CA GLU A 282 16.72 20.84 -32.83
C GLU A 282 15.82 19.82 -32.13
N PRO A 283 15.21 20.18 -30.98
CA PRO A 283 14.32 19.26 -30.28
C PRO A 283 13.26 18.75 -31.26
N GLU A 284 13.05 17.43 -31.30
CA GLU A 284 12.00 16.86 -32.14
C GLU A 284 10.63 17.34 -31.62
N GLY A 285 10.04 18.34 -32.29
CA GLY A 285 8.73 18.90 -31.96
C GLY A 285 8.72 19.88 -30.78
N ASP A 286 7.55 20.06 -30.16
CA ASP A 286 7.33 20.92 -28.97
C ASP A 286 7.87 20.28 -27.68
N ALA A 287 9.03 19.61 -27.74
CA ALA A 287 9.60 18.92 -26.59
C ALA A 287 10.08 19.95 -25.55
N VAL A 288 9.29 20.12 -24.49
CA VAL A 288 9.67 20.90 -23.31
C VAL A 288 10.92 20.28 -22.70
N PRO A 289 11.98 21.06 -22.41
CA PRO A 289 13.19 20.53 -21.77
C PRO A 289 12.84 19.75 -20.51
N GLU A 290 13.40 18.55 -20.40
CA GLU A 290 13.17 17.71 -19.24
C GLU A 290 13.76 18.38 -17.99
N ARG A 291 12.96 18.55 -16.95
CA ARG A 291 13.41 19.11 -15.67
C ARG A 291 14.40 18.18 -14.98
N PHE A 292 15.40 18.76 -14.33
CA PHE A 292 16.31 18.05 -13.44
C PHE A 292 15.61 17.73 -12.12
N GLY A 293 15.47 16.44 -11.81
CA GLY A 293 14.81 15.98 -10.60
C GLY A 293 13.28 16.12 -10.67
N ALA A 294 12.64 16.31 -9.50
CA ALA A 294 11.19 16.40 -9.39
C ALA A 294 10.72 17.58 -8.55
N LYS A 295 9.94 18.47 -9.15
CA LYS A 295 9.24 19.55 -8.45
C LYS A 295 7.84 19.13 -8.04
N ASP A 296 7.14 18.40 -8.90
CA ASP A 296 5.80 17.88 -8.64
C ASP A 296 5.69 16.36 -8.94
N VAL A 297 4.55 15.75 -8.61
CA VAL A 297 4.31 14.31 -8.79
C VAL A 297 4.45 13.82 -10.23
N THR A 298 4.18 14.65 -11.23
CA THR A 298 4.34 14.30 -12.66
C THR A 298 5.81 14.23 -13.07
N ASP A 299 6.72 14.82 -12.30
CA ASP A 299 8.16 14.74 -12.55
C ASP A 299 8.78 13.45 -11.97
N LEU A 300 8.06 12.75 -11.08
CA LEU A 300 8.49 11.47 -10.50
C LEU A 300 8.21 10.31 -11.45
N SER A 301 8.90 9.19 -11.26
CA SER A 301 8.63 7.96 -12.02
C SER A 301 7.27 7.33 -11.66
N TRP A 302 6.65 6.61 -12.59
CA TRP A 302 5.44 5.82 -12.31
C TRP A 302 5.62 4.88 -11.11
N LYS A 303 6.85 4.36 -10.91
CA LYS A 303 7.16 3.47 -9.79
C LYS A 303 7.13 4.18 -8.44
N SER A 304 7.61 5.42 -8.38
CA SER A 304 7.54 6.27 -7.18
C SER A 304 6.08 6.61 -6.82
N LEU A 305 5.24 6.82 -7.84
CA LEU A 305 3.80 7.05 -7.66
C LEU A 305 3.06 5.79 -7.20
N MET A 306 3.39 4.62 -7.75
CA MET A 306 2.88 3.33 -7.27
C MET A 306 3.28 3.06 -5.81
N ASP A 307 4.52 3.38 -5.46
CA ASP A 307 5.01 3.29 -4.08
C ASP A 307 4.19 4.13 -3.11
N ALA A 308 3.75 5.32 -3.53
CA ALA A 308 2.91 6.20 -2.71
C ALA A 308 1.54 5.59 -2.44
N TYR A 309 0.87 5.04 -3.46
CA TYR A 309 -0.39 4.31 -3.29
C TYR A 309 -0.24 2.98 -2.51
N ALA A 310 0.91 2.31 -2.60
CA ALA A 310 1.17 1.08 -1.86
C ALA A 310 1.51 1.30 -0.38
N CYS A 311 1.72 2.55 0.04
CA CYS A 311 2.10 2.89 1.41
C CYS A 311 1.03 2.46 2.42
N THR A 312 1.40 1.60 3.36
CA THR A 312 0.50 1.09 4.41
C THR A 312 0.39 2.01 5.63
N GLU A 313 1.12 3.13 5.63
CA GLU A 313 1.22 4.08 6.74
C GLU A 313 1.67 3.44 8.07
N CYS A 314 2.31 2.26 8.02
CA CYS A 314 2.69 1.50 9.22
C CYS A 314 3.78 2.17 10.08
N GLY A 315 4.52 3.12 9.51
CA GLY A 315 5.52 3.92 10.21
C GLY A 315 6.83 3.19 10.52
N ARG A 316 7.09 2.00 9.95
CA ARG A 316 8.38 1.31 10.12
C ARG A 316 9.55 2.14 9.58
N CYS A 317 9.35 2.82 8.43
CA CYS A 317 10.36 3.69 7.84
C CYS A 317 10.67 4.93 8.72
N THR A 318 9.65 5.54 9.33
CA THR A 318 9.82 6.65 10.27
C THR A 318 10.48 6.19 11.57
N ASP A 319 10.07 5.04 12.10
CA ASP A 319 10.64 4.47 13.32
C ASP A 319 12.13 4.09 13.18
N GLN A 320 12.63 3.89 11.96
CA GLN A 320 14.03 3.58 11.67
C GLN A 320 14.81 4.78 11.10
N CYS A 321 14.17 5.94 10.94
CA CYS A 321 14.82 7.13 10.38
C CYS A 321 15.59 7.89 11.48
N PRO A 322 16.93 8.06 11.38
CA PRO A 322 17.70 8.78 12.40
C PRO A 322 17.26 10.23 12.58
N ALA A 323 16.86 10.91 11.49
CA ALA A 323 16.34 12.27 11.54
C ALA A 323 15.01 12.35 12.29
N ALA A 324 14.07 11.42 12.02
CA ALA A 324 12.79 11.38 12.70
C ALA A 324 12.95 11.08 14.20
N GLN A 325 13.87 10.16 14.56
CA GLN A 325 14.13 9.78 15.95
C GLN A 325 14.72 10.93 16.78
N THR A 326 15.46 11.84 16.15
CA THR A 326 16.06 13.01 16.80
C THR A 326 15.13 14.24 16.82
N GLY A 327 13.88 14.09 16.37
CA GLY A 327 12.87 15.16 16.41
C GLY A 327 12.91 16.12 15.23
N LYS A 328 13.71 15.86 14.19
CA LYS A 328 13.70 16.66 12.95
C LYS A 328 12.37 16.52 12.20
N LEU A 329 12.14 17.40 11.22
CA LEU A 329 10.89 17.40 10.47
C LEU A 329 10.64 16.12 9.65
N LEU A 330 11.69 15.53 9.09
CA LEU A 330 11.60 14.40 8.18
C LEU A 330 10.90 13.17 8.78
N SER A 331 9.84 12.73 8.11
CA SER A 331 9.25 11.40 8.26
C SER A 331 9.16 10.75 6.87
N PRO A 332 9.92 9.68 6.57
CA PRO A 332 9.83 9.00 5.28
C PRO A 332 8.43 8.46 4.97
N ARG A 333 7.62 8.15 6.00
CA ARG A 333 6.20 7.83 5.82
C ARG A 333 5.43 9.03 5.29
N LYS A 334 5.64 10.22 5.87
CA LYS A 334 4.96 11.45 5.47
C LYS A 334 5.28 11.79 4.01
N ILE A 335 6.53 11.64 3.57
CA ILE A 335 6.92 11.81 2.15
C ILE A 335 6.01 10.98 1.23
N MET A 336 5.77 9.70 1.55
CA MET A 336 4.89 8.85 0.74
C MET A 336 3.42 9.28 0.79
N MET A 337 2.94 9.67 1.98
CA MET A 337 1.55 10.13 2.17
C MET A 337 1.30 11.42 1.39
N ASP A 338 2.18 12.41 1.53
CA ASP A 338 2.10 13.68 0.83
C ASP A 338 2.18 13.50 -0.70
N THR A 339 3.03 12.58 -1.16
CA THR A 339 3.12 12.24 -2.60
C THR A 339 1.81 11.65 -3.10
N ARG A 340 1.20 10.72 -2.35
CA ARG A 340 -0.10 10.14 -2.71
C ARG A 340 -1.20 11.20 -2.71
N ASP A 341 -1.26 12.01 -1.66
CA ASP A 341 -2.30 13.02 -1.48
C ASP A 341 -2.22 14.09 -2.59
N ARG A 342 -1.00 14.53 -2.93
CA ARG A 342 -0.77 15.41 -4.10
C ARG A 342 -1.18 14.73 -5.40
N LEU A 343 -0.83 13.47 -5.60
CA LEU A 343 -1.18 12.72 -6.81
C LEU A 343 -2.69 12.53 -6.97
N GLU A 344 -3.42 12.26 -5.89
CA GLU A 344 -4.88 12.21 -5.91
C GLU A 344 -5.50 13.56 -6.22
N GLU A 345 -4.93 14.66 -5.70
CA GLU A 345 -5.38 16.02 -5.99
C GLU A 345 -5.19 16.36 -7.47
N VAL A 346 -4.01 16.08 -8.03
CA VAL A 346 -3.73 16.24 -9.47
C VAL A 346 -4.71 15.40 -10.30
N GLY A 347 -4.93 14.13 -9.94
CA GLY A 347 -5.88 13.26 -10.62
C GLY A 347 -7.31 13.83 -10.63
N LYS A 348 -7.79 14.33 -9.48
CA LYS A 348 -9.11 14.96 -9.35
C LYS A 348 -9.22 16.26 -10.16
N ASN A 349 -8.14 17.01 -10.25
CA ASN A 349 -8.09 18.23 -11.05
C ASN A 349 -8.14 17.93 -12.55
N ILE A 350 -7.46 16.88 -13.00
CA ILE A 350 -7.57 16.38 -14.38
C ILE A 350 -9.01 15.99 -14.70
N ASP A 351 -9.69 15.28 -13.79
CA ASP A 351 -11.08 14.86 -13.96
C ASP A 351 -12.06 16.03 -14.08
N LYS A 352 -11.80 17.15 -13.38
CA LYS A 352 -12.69 18.31 -13.33
C LYS A 352 -12.40 19.37 -14.38
N HIS A 353 -11.13 19.61 -14.67
CA HIS A 353 -10.66 20.78 -15.42
C HIS A 353 -9.86 20.42 -16.67
N GLY A 354 -9.54 19.15 -16.89
CA GLY A 354 -8.69 18.69 -17.99
C GLY A 354 -7.21 18.58 -17.63
N LYS A 355 -6.43 17.98 -18.53
CA LYS A 355 -5.02 17.60 -18.30
C LYS A 355 -4.09 18.79 -18.01
N ASP A 356 -4.36 19.94 -18.62
CA ASP A 356 -3.48 21.11 -18.57
C ASP A 356 -3.80 22.07 -17.42
N HIS A 357 -4.66 21.65 -16.49
CA HIS A 357 -5.02 22.48 -15.34
C HIS A 357 -3.86 22.60 -14.36
N ASN A 358 -3.47 23.85 -14.08
CA ASN A 358 -2.49 24.18 -13.05
C ASN A 358 -3.23 24.79 -11.85
N ASP A 359 -3.13 24.13 -10.70
CA ASP A 359 -3.73 24.56 -9.44
C ASP A 359 -2.83 25.47 -8.59
N GLY A 360 -1.65 25.83 -9.11
CA GLY A 360 -0.67 26.69 -8.46
C GLY A 360 0.10 26.01 -7.33
N LYS A 361 -0.07 24.70 -7.11
CA LYS A 361 0.62 23.94 -6.07
C LYS A 361 1.67 23.01 -6.64
N SER A 362 2.63 22.59 -5.81
CA SER A 362 3.59 21.55 -6.14
C SER A 362 3.91 20.64 -4.96
N LEU A 363 4.29 19.39 -5.24
CA LEU A 363 4.78 18.47 -4.21
C LEU A 363 5.92 19.08 -3.37
N LEU A 364 6.91 19.69 -4.03
CA LEU A 364 7.96 20.47 -3.39
C LEU A 364 7.42 21.82 -2.92
N GLY A 365 7.65 22.16 -1.67
CA GLY A 365 7.23 23.44 -1.07
C GLY A 365 5.88 23.35 -0.35
N ASP A 366 4.80 23.03 -1.07
CA ASP A 366 3.44 23.05 -0.48
C ASP A 366 3.15 21.82 0.39
N TYR A 367 3.61 20.63 -0.02
CA TYR A 367 3.37 19.38 0.72
C TYR A 367 4.61 18.93 1.48
N ILE A 368 5.75 18.88 0.79
CA ILE A 368 7.04 18.46 1.35
C ILE A 368 7.98 19.67 1.42
N LYS A 369 8.43 19.99 2.64
CA LYS A 369 9.28 21.15 2.90
C LYS A 369 10.74 20.86 2.59
N GLU A 370 11.49 21.91 2.22
CA GLU A 370 12.93 21.84 2.01
C GLU A 370 13.68 21.30 3.24
N GLU A 371 13.26 21.72 4.45
CA GLU A 371 13.84 21.22 5.71
C GLU A 371 13.67 19.71 5.90
N GLU A 372 12.52 19.14 5.48
CA GLU A 372 12.29 17.69 5.51
C GLU A 372 13.27 16.99 4.57
N LEU A 373 13.46 17.53 3.37
CA LEU A 373 14.36 16.98 2.37
C LEU A 373 15.80 17.03 2.86
N TRP A 374 16.30 18.18 3.33
CA TRP A 374 17.69 18.34 3.78
C TRP A 374 18.02 17.61 5.09
N ALA A 375 17.02 17.27 5.90
CA ALA A 375 17.22 16.42 7.08
C ALA A 375 17.59 14.96 6.74
N CYS A 376 17.35 14.49 5.51
CA CYS A 376 17.65 13.10 5.11
C CYS A 376 19.17 12.85 5.04
N THR A 377 19.64 11.81 5.73
CA THR A 377 21.08 11.42 5.73
C THR A 377 21.41 10.38 4.66
N THR A 378 20.48 10.10 3.74
CA THR A 378 20.63 9.13 2.64
C THR A 378 21.06 7.71 3.05
N CYS A 379 20.90 7.34 4.33
CA CYS A 379 21.33 6.05 4.91
C CYS A 379 20.50 4.81 4.49
N ASN A 380 19.44 4.98 3.69
CA ASN A 380 18.59 3.91 3.16
C ASN A 380 17.78 3.08 4.18
N ALA A 381 17.85 3.37 5.48
CA ALA A 381 17.14 2.63 6.53
C ALA A 381 15.61 2.52 6.30
N CYS A 382 14.99 3.56 5.72
CA CYS A 382 13.56 3.56 5.40
C CYS A 382 13.16 2.52 4.35
N VAL A 383 13.99 2.33 3.32
CA VAL A 383 13.76 1.39 2.21
C VAL A 383 13.95 -0.05 2.70
N GLU A 384 14.97 -0.28 3.52
CA GLU A 384 15.23 -1.60 4.09
C GLU A 384 14.10 -2.05 5.03
N ALA A 385 13.66 -1.15 5.91
CA ALA A 385 12.61 -1.42 6.90
C ALA A 385 11.20 -1.59 6.30
N CYS A 386 10.99 -1.16 5.05
CA CYS A 386 9.67 -1.19 4.44
C CYS A 386 9.22 -2.64 4.15
N PRO A 387 8.04 -3.07 4.67
CA PRO A 387 7.57 -4.45 4.52
C PRO A 387 7.10 -4.77 3.10
N VAL A 388 6.73 -3.75 2.32
CA VAL A 388 6.25 -3.86 0.93
C VAL A 388 7.23 -3.24 -0.08
N SER A 389 8.50 -3.10 0.31
CA SER A 389 9.62 -2.70 -0.55
C SER A 389 9.47 -1.35 -1.26
N ILE A 390 8.85 -0.37 -0.59
CA ILE A 390 8.78 1.03 -1.05
C ILE A 390 10.11 1.75 -0.90
N ASP A 391 10.40 2.67 -1.82
CA ASP A 391 11.62 3.49 -1.84
C ASP A 391 11.33 5.00 -1.66
N PRO A 392 11.10 5.50 -0.42
CA PRO A 392 10.92 6.93 -0.17
C PRO A 392 12.19 7.75 -0.47
N LEU A 393 13.37 7.11 -0.46
CA LEU A 393 14.63 7.79 -0.73
C LEU A 393 14.70 8.26 -2.17
N SER A 394 14.18 7.48 -3.12
CA SER A 394 14.10 7.88 -4.53
C SER A 394 13.42 9.25 -4.72
N ILE A 395 12.25 9.44 -4.10
CA ILE A 395 11.49 10.70 -4.16
C ILE A 395 12.29 11.84 -3.53
N ILE A 396 12.86 11.63 -2.33
CA ILE A 396 13.67 12.65 -1.65
C ILE A 396 14.84 13.10 -2.52
N MET A 397 15.50 12.17 -3.22
CA MET A 397 16.64 12.48 -4.08
C MET A 397 16.23 13.24 -5.34
N GLU A 398 15.12 12.89 -6.00
CA GLU A 398 14.63 13.67 -7.13
C GLU A 398 14.26 15.09 -6.71
N MET A 399 13.63 15.28 -5.55
CA MET A 399 13.29 16.61 -5.06
C MET A 399 14.52 17.43 -4.67
N ARG A 400 15.54 16.80 -4.07
CA ARG A 400 16.83 17.45 -3.83
C ARG A 400 17.53 17.85 -5.12
N ARG A 401 17.45 17.03 -6.18
CA ARG A 401 18.00 17.36 -7.50
C ARG A 401 17.31 18.60 -8.06
N SER A 402 15.98 18.69 -7.97
CA SER A 402 15.25 19.89 -8.41
C SER A 402 15.67 21.13 -7.61
N LEU A 403 15.77 21.04 -6.29
CA LEU A 403 16.24 22.17 -5.46
C LEU A 403 17.63 22.67 -5.90
N VAL A 404 18.57 21.76 -6.14
CA VAL A 404 19.96 22.13 -6.50
C VAL A 404 20.06 22.62 -7.95
N MET A 405 19.51 21.86 -8.90
CA MET A 405 19.77 22.07 -10.33
C MET A 405 18.80 23.05 -10.99
N GLU A 406 17.56 23.17 -10.48
CA GLU A 406 16.55 24.08 -11.04
C GLU A 406 16.41 25.36 -10.20
N GLU A 407 16.42 25.23 -8.87
CA GLU A 407 16.18 26.37 -7.97
C GLU A 407 17.46 26.99 -7.38
N SER A 408 18.63 26.38 -7.60
CA SER A 408 19.90 26.80 -6.97
C SER A 408 19.81 26.93 -5.44
N LYS A 409 18.93 26.15 -4.82
CA LYS A 409 18.72 26.10 -3.37
C LYS A 409 19.45 24.93 -2.77
N VAL A 410 20.50 25.24 -2.02
CA VAL A 410 21.29 24.27 -1.29
C VAL A 410 21.68 24.87 0.07
N PRO A 411 21.73 24.07 1.17
CA PRO A 411 22.25 24.54 2.45
C PRO A 411 23.64 25.16 2.31
N SER A 412 23.93 26.23 3.05
CA SER A 412 25.17 27.00 2.90
C SER A 412 26.43 26.16 3.17
N GLU A 413 26.33 25.17 4.07
CA GLU A 413 27.41 24.22 4.35
C GLU A 413 27.70 23.33 3.14
N LEU A 414 26.66 22.89 2.44
CA LEU A 414 26.78 22.11 1.21
C LEU A 414 27.23 22.97 0.03
N ALA A 415 26.76 24.21 -0.09
CA ALA A 415 27.25 25.16 -1.09
C ALA A 415 28.76 25.34 -0.96
N SER A 416 29.24 25.60 0.26
CA SER A 416 30.66 25.78 0.55
C SER A 416 31.47 24.54 0.18
N MET A 417 30.95 23.35 0.49
CA MET A 417 31.59 22.08 0.12
C MET A 417 31.66 21.91 -1.42
N LEU A 418 30.57 22.15 -2.13
CA LEU A 418 30.53 22.04 -3.60
C LEU A 418 31.53 23.00 -4.26
N THR A 419 31.55 24.26 -3.82
CA THR A 419 32.52 25.26 -4.29
C THR A 419 33.97 24.85 -4.01
N ASN A 420 34.24 24.23 -2.85
CA ASN A 420 35.57 23.72 -2.54
C ASN A 420 35.96 22.53 -3.43
N VAL A 421 35.03 21.63 -3.73
CA VAL A 421 35.27 20.50 -4.63
C VAL A 421 35.59 21.00 -6.04
N GLU A 422 34.82 21.98 -6.54
CA GLU A 422 35.02 22.57 -7.87
C GLU A 422 36.39 23.27 -7.97
N ASN A 423 36.74 24.12 -7.00
CA ASN A 423 37.95 24.95 -7.08
C ASN A 423 39.23 24.22 -6.63
N ASN A 424 39.14 23.36 -5.61
CA ASN A 424 40.31 22.77 -4.94
C ASN A 424 40.41 21.24 -5.14
N GLY A 425 39.37 20.58 -5.66
CA GLY A 425 39.31 19.12 -5.74
C GLY A 425 39.22 18.43 -4.38
N ALA A 426 38.75 19.14 -3.33
CA ALA A 426 38.60 18.62 -1.98
C ALA A 426 37.34 19.23 -1.32
N PRO A 427 36.65 18.50 -0.42
CA PRO A 427 35.42 18.99 0.23
C PRO A 427 35.64 20.15 1.22
N TRP A 428 36.88 20.32 1.69
CA TRP A 428 37.29 21.43 2.55
C TRP A 428 38.41 22.25 1.89
N GLN A 429 38.61 23.45 2.40
CA GLN A 429 39.62 24.37 1.91
C GLN A 429 41.01 23.95 2.42
N PHE A 430 41.77 23.23 1.58
CA PHE A 430 43.16 22.87 1.81
C PHE A 430 44.08 23.65 0.86
N ALA A 431 45.36 23.79 1.22
CA ALA A 431 46.38 24.13 0.24
C ALA A 431 46.44 23.03 -0.84
N GLN A 432 46.75 23.38 -2.09
CA GLN A 432 46.71 22.44 -3.22
C GLN A 432 47.58 21.19 -2.99
N ASN A 433 48.74 21.35 -2.34
CA ASN A 433 49.64 20.24 -1.99
C ASN A 433 49.05 19.32 -0.89
N ASP A 434 48.17 19.85 -0.05
CA ASP A 434 47.55 19.19 1.09
C ASP A 434 46.13 18.68 0.79
N ARG A 435 45.62 18.90 -0.43
CA ARG A 435 44.23 18.59 -0.81
C ARG A 435 43.85 17.11 -0.65
N ALA A 436 44.82 16.20 -0.51
CA ALA A 436 44.56 14.78 -0.28
C ALA A 436 44.52 14.39 1.21
N ASN A 437 44.80 15.31 2.14
CA ASN A 437 44.86 15.02 3.57
C ASN A 437 43.49 14.66 4.17
N TRP A 438 42.37 15.01 3.50
CA TRP A 438 41.03 14.60 3.95
C TRP A 438 40.70 13.13 3.71
N ALA A 439 41.42 12.48 2.79
CA ALA A 439 41.18 11.09 2.39
C ALA A 439 42.02 10.08 3.20
N LYS A 440 42.90 10.57 4.09
CA LYS A 440 43.67 9.78 5.04
C LYS A 440 42.92 9.70 6.36
#